data_AF-A0A3A9GHM1-F1
#
_entry.id   AF-A0A3A9GHM1-F1
#
_cell.length_a   1.000
_cell.length_b   1.000
_cell.length_c   1.000
_cell.angle_alpha   90.00
_cell.angle_beta   90.00
_cell.angle_gamma   90.00
#
_symmetry.space_group_name_H-M   'P 1'
#
loop_
_entity.id
_entity.type
_entity.pdbx_description
1 polymer ?
#
loop_
_entity_poly.entity_id
_entity_poly.type
_entity_poly.pdbx_seq_one_letter_code
_entity_poly.pdbx_strand_id
1 'polypeptide(L)'
;MFSQSIMAKKFPAPLLVKRFRGKSDGATLVNEIMMLTKMNWNSGDSFYKVLPVTLDFAQMLSQVAKQDVVIYGKPYDFRYFM
;
A
#
# COMPACT_ATOMS: atom_id res chain seq x y z
N MET A 1 -11.70 -16.59 36.89
CA MET A 1 -10.23 -16.71 36.94
C MET A 1 -9.91 -17.92 36.05
N PHE A 2 -9.58 -17.80 34.76
CA PHE A 2 -8.49 -17.04 34.13
C PHE A 2 -8.91 -16.58 32.73
N SER A 3 -8.90 -15.27 32.49
CA SER A 3 -8.87 -14.71 31.15
C SER A 3 -7.41 -14.74 30.69
N GLN A 4 -7.03 -15.73 29.88
CA GLN A 4 -5.77 -15.66 29.16
C GLN A 4 -5.94 -14.65 28.03
N SER A 5 -5.50 -13.41 28.29
CA SER A 5 -5.13 -12.47 27.24
C SER A 5 -3.92 -13.05 26.52
N ILE A 6 -4.19 -13.90 25.53
CA ILE A 6 -3.16 -14.41 24.64
C ILE A 6 -2.78 -13.22 23.75
N MET A 7 -1.65 -12.60 24.07
CA MET A 7 -0.95 -11.67 23.21
C MET A 7 -0.90 -12.25 21.79
N ALA A 8 -1.78 -11.80 20.91
CA ALA A 8 -1.81 -12.23 19.52
C ALA A 8 -0.51 -11.77 18.86
N LYS A 9 0.48 -12.66 18.81
CA LYS A 9 1.66 -12.50 17.97
C LYS A 9 1.15 -12.28 16.54
N LYS A 10 1.17 -11.03 16.06
CA LYS A 10 0.82 -10.71 14.67
C LYS A 10 1.77 -11.50 13.78
N PHE A 11 1.29 -12.59 13.19
CA PHE A 11 2.02 -13.28 12.15
C PHE A 11 2.20 -12.29 11.00
N PRO A 12 3.42 -12.11 10.46
CA PRO A 12 3.60 -11.24 9.31
C PRO A 12 2.77 -11.79 8.15
N ALA A 13 2.07 -10.90 7.44
CA ALA A 13 1.36 -11.23 6.22
C ALA A 13 2.28 -10.91 5.03
N PRO A 14 3.08 -11.87 4.53
CA PRO A 14 4.01 -11.61 3.45
C PRO A 14 3.28 -11.32 2.15
N LEU A 15 3.90 -10.51 1.29
CA LEU A 15 3.43 -10.30 -0.07
C LEU A 15 3.94 -11.42 -0.98
N LEU A 16 3.01 -12.11 -1.65
CA LEU A 16 3.34 -13.02 -2.74
C LEU A 16 3.68 -12.19 -4.00
N VAL A 17 4.93 -12.28 -4.46
CA VAL A 17 5.38 -11.63 -5.69
C VAL A 17 5.50 -12.67 -6.80
N LYS A 18 4.81 -12.42 -7.92
CA LYS A 18 4.89 -13.26 -9.12
C LYS A 18 5.33 -12.41 -10.32
N ARG A 19 6.44 -12.78 -10.95
CA ARG A 19 6.91 -12.15 -12.19
C ARG A 19 6.25 -12.83 -13.39
N PHE A 20 5.45 -12.07 -14.15
CA PHE A 20 4.84 -12.55 -15.39
C PHE A 20 5.74 -12.35 -16.62
N ARG A 21 6.51 -11.25 -16.64
CA ARG A 21 7.44 -10.90 -17.73
C ARG A 21 8.58 -10.02 -17.18
N GLY A 22 9.73 -10.01 -17.85
CA GLY A 22 10.89 -9.19 -17.50
C GLY A 22 12.18 -10.00 -17.37
N LYS A 23 13.34 -9.33 -17.46
CA LYS A 23 14.67 -9.96 -17.39
C LYS A 23 15.38 -9.77 -16.05
N SER A 24 14.90 -8.85 -15.20
CA SER A 24 15.52 -8.54 -13.90
C SER A 24 15.54 -9.76 -12.98
N ASP A 25 16.60 -9.88 -12.18
CA ASP A 25 16.73 -10.94 -11.19
C ASP A 25 15.62 -10.86 -10.12
N GLY A 26 15.25 -12.03 -9.57
CA GLY A 26 14.19 -12.14 -8.58
C GLY A 26 14.53 -11.44 -7.26
N ALA A 27 15.78 -11.52 -6.80
CA ALA A 27 16.20 -10.87 -5.56
C ALA A 27 16.21 -9.35 -5.71
N THR A 28 16.67 -8.84 -6.86
CA THR A 28 16.58 -7.40 -7.19
C THR A 28 15.13 -6.92 -7.14
N LEU A 29 14.21 -7.63 -7.79
CA LEU A 29 12.79 -7.27 -7.83
C LEU A 29 12.15 -7.22 -6.44
N VAL A 30 12.41 -8.24 -5.60
CA VAL A 30 11.85 -8.29 -4.23
C VAL A 30 12.44 -7.18 -3.37
N ASN A 31 13.74 -6.88 -3.50
CA ASN A 31 14.38 -5.79 -2.78
C ASN A 31 13.81 -4.42 -3.18
N GLU A 32 13.61 -4.17 -4.47
CA GLU A 32 12.99 -2.93 -4.96
C GLU A 32 11.55 -2.78 -4.45
N ILE A 33 10.75 -3.86 -4.51
CA ILE A 33 9.39 -3.87 -3.95
C ILE A 33 9.42 -3.55 -2.45
N MET A 34 10.35 -4.16 -1.70
CA MET A 34 10.55 -3.91 -0.26
C MET A 34 11.03 -2.48 0.04
N MET A 35 11.78 -1.85 -0.86
CA MET A 35 12.13 -0.44 -0.72
C MET A 35 10.91 0.45 -0.94
N LEU A 36 10.08 0.14 -1.93
CA LEU A 36 8.86 0.90 -2.22
C LEU A 36 7.83 0.86 -1.10
N THR A 37 7.84 -0.14 -0.20
CA THR A 37 6.95 -0.15 0.99
C THR A 37 7.30 0.93 2.03
N LYS A 38 8.51 1.50 1.93
CA LYS A 38 9.03 2.55 2.83
C LYS A 38 8.90 3.96 2.25
N MET A 39 8.40 4.07 1.02
CA MET A 39 8.40 5.31 0.24
C MET A 39 7.05 6.04 0.27
N ASN A 40 6.28 5.88 1.36
CA ASN A 40 5.07 6.67 1.58
C ASN A 40 5.41 7.87 2.49
N TRP A 41 5.53 9.05 1.89
CA TRP A 41 5.81 10.31 2.60
C TRP A 41 4.55 11.05 3.08
N ASN A 42 3.35 10.55 2.73
CA ASN A 42 2.07 11.14 3.13
C ASN A 42 1.60 10.62 4.50
N SER A 43 2.30 9.62 5.06
CA SER A 43 1.94 8.98 6.33
C SER A 43 2.83 9.48 7.47
N GLY A 44 2.38 10.51 8.21
CA GLY A 44 3.11 11.04 9.37
C GLY A 44 3.37 10.03 10.49
N ASP A 45 2.55 8.96 10.59
CA ASP A 45 2.54 8.04 11.73
C ASP A 45 3.01 6.60 11.40
N SER A 46 3.34 6.29 10.14
CA SER A 46 3.75 4.92 9.76
C SER A 46 4.68 4.89 8.55
N PHE A 47 5.98 4.77 8.82
CA PHE A 47 7.05 4.66 7.81
C PHE A 47 7.05 3.33 7.04
N TYR A 48 6.24 2.35 7.46
CA TYR A 48 6.22 1.01 6.88
C TYR A 48 4.80 0.60 6.55
N LYS A 49 4.47 0.60 5.27
CA LYS A 49 3.25 -0.02 4.76
C LYS A 49 3.52 -1.47 4.40
N VAL A 50 2.49 -2.32 4.42
CA VAL A 50 2.62 -3.69 3.92
C VAL A 50 2.71 -3.67 2.39
N LEU A 51 1.96 -2.78 1.74
CA LEU A 51 1.95 -2.63 0.29
C LEU A 51 3.07 -1.68 -0.18
N PRO A 52 3.68 -1.93 -1.35
CA PRO A 52 4.55 -0.95 -1.98
C PRO A 52 3.73 0.29 -2.36
N VAL A 53 4.36 1.47 -2.29
CA VAL A 53 3.70 2.75 -2.54
C VAL A 53 2.93 2.81 -3.88
N THR A 54 3.39 2.07 -4.89
CA THR A 54 2.71 1.95 -6.19
C THR A 54 1.33 1.32 -6.11
N LEU A 55 1.15 0.31 -5.25
CA LEU A 55 -0.16 -0.35 -5.01
C LEU A 55 -1.00 0.42 -4.00
N ASP A 56 -0.36 1.02 -2.98
CA ASP A 56 -1.03 1.83 -1.96
C ASP A 56 -1.74 3.04 -2.62
N PHE A 57 -1.03 3.78 -3.48
CA PHE A 57 -1.64 4.88 -4.25
C PHE A 57 -2.73 4.41 -5.22
N ALA A 58 -2.54 3.29 -5.91
CA ALA A 58 -3.56 2.75 -6.80
C ALA A 58 -4.86 2.40 -6.04
N GLN A 59 -4.72 1.87 -4.82
CA GLN A 59 -5.85 1.58 -3.94
C GLN A 59 -6.57 2.86 -3.49
N MET A 60 -5.82 3.87 -3.05
CA MET A 60 -6.38 5.18 -2.65
C MET A 60 -7.15 5.84 -3.80
N LEU A 61 -6.54 5.87 -5.00
CA LEU A 61 -7.18 6.40 -6.20
C LEU A 61 -8.47 5.63 -6.54
N SER A 62 -8.46 4.30 -6.45
CA SER A 62 -9.65 3.48 -6.70
C SER A 62 -10.78 3.78 -5.72
N GLN A 63 -10.47 4.03 -4.45
CA GLN A 63 -11.47 4.41 -3.45
C GLN A 63 -12.08 5.78 -3.76
N VAL A 64 -11.25 6.76 -4.14
CA VAL A 64 -11.70 8.10 -4.53
C VAL A 64 -12.57 8.03 -5.79
N ALA A 65 -12.14 7.28 -6.81
CA ALA A 65 -12.88 7.12 -8.06
C ALA A 65 -14.23 6.40 -7.87
N LYS A 66 -14.37 5.56 -6.84
CA LYS A 66 -15.61 4.85 -6.53
C LYS A 66 -16.63 5.71 -5.77
N GLN A 67 -16.19 6.76 -5.08
CA GLN A 67 -17.07 7.62 -4.33
C GLN A 67 -17.91 8.48 -5.30
N ASP A 68 -19.21 8.57 -5.04
CA ASP A 68 -20.12 9.58 -5.63
C ASP A 68 -19.80 10.95 -5.00
N VAL A 69 -18.55 11.38 -5.08
CA VAL A 69 -18.17 12.74 -4.71
C VAL A 69 -18.93 13.65 -5.67
N VAL A 70 -19.58 14.69 -5.13
CA VAL A 70 -20.17 15.75 -5.95
C VAL A 70 -19.02 16.50 -6.61
N ILE A 71 -18.53 15.94 -7.73
CA ILE A 71 -17.55 16.58 -8.59
C ILE A 71 -18.35 17.57 -9.42
N TYR A 72 -18.13 18.86 -9.19
CA TYR A 72 -18.92 19.96 -9.79
C TYR A 72 -18.69 20.15 -11.31
N GLY A 73 -18.51 19.06 -12.07
CA GLY A 73 -18.19 19.10 -13.50
C GLY A 73 -16.84 19.75 -13.82
N LYS A 74 -15.96 19.86 -12.83
CA LYS A 74 -14.63 20.49 -12.97
C LYS A 74 -13.53 19.44 -12.84
N PRO A 75 -12.44 19.57 -13.60
CA PRO A 75 -11.26 18.75 -13.38
C PRO A 75 -10.63 19.13 -12.03
N TYR A 76 -10.32 18.13 -11.22
CA TYR A 76 -9.58 18.31 -9.97
C TYR A 76 -8.19 17.69 -10.11
N ASP A 77 -7.21 18.33 -9.47
CA ASP A 77 -5.87 17.76 -9.37
C ASP A 77 -5.90 16.54 -8.44
N PHE A 78 -5.28 15.44 -8.86
CA PHE A 78 -5.26 14.20 -8.09
C PHE A 78 -4.58 14.36 -6.71
N ARG A 79 -3.71 15.36 -6.55
CA ARG A 79 -3.02 15.68 -5.30
C ARG A 79 -3.96 16.07 -4.15
N TYR A 80 -5.19 16.48 -4.45
CA TYR A 80 -6.19 16.75 -3.42
C TYR A 80 -6.78 15.48 -2.79
N PHE A 81 -6.47 14.31 -3.34
CA PHE A 81 -7.04 13.02 -2.95
C PHE A 81 -6.00 11.98 -2.51
N MET A 82 -4.72 12.36 -2.40
CA MET A 82 -3.57 11.50 -2.06
C MET A 82 -2.86 12.01 -0.81
#